data_AF-A0AA50DYJ3-F1
#
_entry.id   AF-A0AA50DYJ3-F1
#
_cell.length_a   1.000
_cell.length_b   1.000
_cell.length_c   1.000
_cell.angle_alpha   90.00
_cell.angle_beta   90.00
_cell.angle_gamma   90.00
#
_symmetry.space_group_name_H-M   'P 1'
#
loop_
_entity.id
_entity.type
_entity.pdbx_description
1 polymer ?
#
loop_
_entity_poly.entity_id
_entity_poly.type
_entity_poly.pdbx_seq_one_letter_code
_entity_poly.pdbx_strand_id
1 'polypeptide(L)'
;MNPEDLIQQNKESNRKIRRSIMAFNDYEATRKQYEDIFSYGDRGKSIRRSKHGSSCPVCGRTMNYNSHWQDPAHPSIDHKHPKFLARHLALNTDNFWVICQACNHEKGNKTWPAYEFWLEDKYGINSRQYRAAIAHRPTKI
;
A
#
# COMPACT_ATOMS: atom_id res chain seq x y z
N MET A 1 27.59 -5.48 -44.44
CA MET A 1 26.44 -5.66 -43.52
C MET A 1 25.21 -5.86 -44.39
N ASN A 2 24.48 -6.96 -44.24
CA ASN A 2 23.30 -7.24 -45.07
C ASN A 2 22.17 -6.26 -44.70
N PRO A 3 21.47 -5.64 -45.68
CA PRO A 3 20.26 -4.85 -45.43
C PRO A 3 19.22 -5.50 -44.51
N GLU A 4 19.07 -6.82 -44.56
CA GLU A 4 18.15 -7.55 -43.68
C GLU A 4 18.60 -7.53 -42.21
N ASP A 5 19.90 -7.64 -41.95
CA ASP A 5 20.47 -7.54 -40.61
C ASP A 5 20.25 -6.14 -40.02
N LEU A 6 20.39 -5.11 -40.85
CA LEU A 6 20.13 -3.71 -40.47
C LEU A 6 18.66 -3.49 -40.11
N ILE A 7 17.73 -4.06 -40.89
CA ILE A 7 16.29 -3.99 -40.62
C ILE A 7 15.96 -4.69 -39.30
N GLN A 8 16.55 -5.86 -39.06
CA GLN A 8 16.32 -6.63 -37.83
C GLN A 8 16.87 -5.90 -36.60
N GLN A 9 18.09 -5.36 -36.68
CA GLN A 9 18.69 -4.55 -35.60
C GLN A 9 17.86 -3.30 -35.28
N ASN A 10 17.29 -2.65 -36.29
CA ASN A 10 16.41 -1.50 -36.10
C ASN A 10 15.10 -1.88 -35.41
N LYS A 11 14.49 -3.02 -35.77
CA LYS A 11 13.29 -3.54 -35.10
C LYS A 11 13.55 -3.84 -33.63
N GLU A 12 14.67 -4.47 -33.31
CA GLU A 12 15.06 -4.80 -31.95
C GLU A 12 15.34 -3.56 -31.10
N SER A 13 16.05 -2.58 -31.66
CA SER A 13 16.31 -1.29 -31.02
C SER A 13 15.01 -0.55 -30.71
N ASN A 14 14.09 -0.48 -31.68
CA ASN A 14 12.77 0.12 -31.47
C ASN A 14 11.94 -0.60 -30.40
N ARG A 15 12.03 -1.93 -30.33
CA ARG A 15 11.37 -2.72 -29.28
C ARG A 15 11.93 -2.40 -27.89
N LYS A 16 13.25 -2.24 -27.76
CA LYS A 16 13.90 -1.84 -26.50
C LYS A 16 13.46 -0.44 -26.06
N ILE A 17 13.47 0.53 -26.98
CA ILE A 17 13.02 1.91 -26.71
C ILE A 17 11.57 1.91 -26.20
N ARG A 18 10.67 1.19 -26.88
CA ARG A 18 9.26 1.08 -26.45
C ARG A 18 9.11 0.50 -25.04
N ARG A 19 9.86 -0.56 -24.71
CA ARG A 19 9.83 -1.16 -23.36
C ARG A 19 10.29 -0.17 -22.30
N SER A 20 11.35 0.60 -22.57
CA SER A 20 11.83 1.62 -21.64
C SER A 20 10.81 2.75 -21.43
N ILE A 21 10.14 3.19 -22.51
CA ILE A 21 9.07 4.19 -22.43
C ILE A 21 7.89 3.66 -21.60
N MET A 22 7.46 2.41 -21.84
CA MET A 22 6.40 1.79 -21.04
C MET A 22 6.79 1.72 -19.56
N ALA A 23 7.99 1.25 -19.24
CA ALA A 23 8.47 1.20 -17.86
C ALA A 23 8.51 2.59 -17.19
N PHE A 24 8.88 3.64 -17.93
CA PHE A 24 8.85 5.02 -17.44
C PHE A 24 7.41 5.50 -17.19
N ASN A 25 6.49 5.25 -18.12
CA ASN A 25 5.09 5.61 -17.96
C ASN A 25 4.44 4.88 -16.78
N ASP A 26 4.77 3.60 -16.59
CA ASP A 26 4.29 2.80 -15.46
C ASP A 26 4.81 3.36 -14.13
N TYR A 27 6.08 3.79 -14.09
CA TYR A 27 6.67 4.47 -12.94
C TYR A 27 5.94 5.80 -12.64
N GLU A 28 5.73 6.65 -13.65
CA GLU A 28 5.04 7.93 -13.48
C GLU A 28 3.58 7.74 -13.04
N ALA A 29 2.89 6.73 -13.58
CA ALA A 29 1.54 6.37 -13.15
C ALA A 29 1.52 5.92 -11.68
N THR A 30 2.47 5.06 -11.28
CA THR A 30 2.61 4.59 -9.89
C THR A 30 2.90 5.75 -8.93
N ARG A 31 3.83 6.66 -9.31
CA ARG A 31 4.15 7.87 -8.54
C ARG A 31 2.94 8.77 -8.39
N LYS A 32 2.18 9.02 -9.46
CA LYS A 32 0.98 9.85 -9.42
C LYS A 32 -0.10 9.24 -8.52
N GLN A 33 -0.33 7.92 -8.60
CA GLN A 33 -1.27 7.24 -7.71
C GLN A 33 -0.84 7.34 -6.24
N TYR A 34 0.47 7.21 -5.97
CA TYR A 34 1.03 7.43 -4.64
C TYR A 34 0.70 8.84 -4.14
N GLU A 35 1.01 9.88 -4.92
CA GLU A 35 0.74 11.28 -4.56
C GLU A 35 -0.75 11.55 -4.31
N ASP A 36 -1.62 10.99 -5.15
CA ASP A 36 -3.08 11.09 -5.00
C ASP A 36 -3.55 10.44 -3.69
N ILE A 37 -3.02 9.25 -3.34
CA ILE A 37 -3.38 8.54 -2.10
C ILE A 37 -2.85 9.27 -0.86
N PHE A 38 -1.66 9.86 -0.90
CA PHE A 38 -1.05 10.57 0.23
C PHE A 38 -1.49 12.04 0.36
N SER A 39 -2.26 12.55 -0.61
CA SER A 39 -2.86 13.88 -0.52
C SER A 39 -3.78 13.98 0.71
N TYR A 40 -3.58 15.02 1.53
CA TYR A 40 -4.41 15.28 2.71
C TYR A 40 -5.73 15.98 2.37
N GLY A 41 -5.90 16.46 1.13
CA GLY A 41 -7.13 17.06 0.65
C GLY A 41 -8.27 16.05 0.43
N ASP A 42 -9.45 16.57 0.08
CA ASP A 42 -10.67 15.75 -0.07
C ASP A 42 -10.56 14.67 -1.14
N ARG A 43 -9.77 14.93 -2.19
CA ARG A 43 -9.43 13.94 -3.22
C ARG A 43 -8.75 12.72 -2.63
N GLY A 44 -7.69 12.90 -1.84
CA GLY A 44 -6.98 11.78 -1.22
C GLY A 44 -7.83 11.03 -0.20
N LYS A 45 -8.65 11.76 0.58
CA LYS A 45 -9.64 11.15 1.48
C LYS A 45 -10.64 10.26 0.71
N SER A 46 -11.16 10.76 -0.40
CA SER A 46 -12.12 10.03 -1.26
C SER A 46 -11.49 8.77 -1.84
N ILE A 47 -10.25 8.85 -2.35
CA ILE A 47 -9.54 7.69 -2.90
C ILE A 47 -9.33 6.63 -1.82
N ARG A 48 -8.79 7.02 -0.65
CA ARG A 48 -8.59 6.11 0.49
C ARG A 48 -9.90 5.42 0.90
N ARG A 49 -10.98 6.20 1.04
CA ARG A 49 -12.30 5.68 1.41
C ARG A 49 -12.88 4.74 0.35
N SER A 50 -12.70 5.04 -0.94
CA SER A 50 -13.18 4.17 -2.02
C SER A 50 -12.41 2.85 -2.11
N LYS A 51 -11.09 2.85 -1.87
CA LYS A 51 -10.24 1.65 -1.97
C LYS A 51 -10.32 0.77 -0.73
N HIS A 52 -10.47 1.35 0.46
CA HIS A 52 -10.34 0.64 1.74
C HIS A 52 -11.57 0.73 2.66
N GLY A 53 -12.59 1.47 2.25
CA GLY A 53 -13.82 1.63 3.02
C GLY A 53 -13.67 2.57 4.23
N SER A 54 -14.67 2.50 5.12
CA SER A 54 -14.76 3.36 6.31
C SER A 54 -14.40 2.67 7.62
N SER A 55 -14.16 1.36 7.63
CA SER A 55 -13.82 0.61 8.85
C SER A 55 -12.36 0.19 8.83
N CYS A 56 -11.67 0.34 9.97
CA CYS A 56 -10.29 -0.07 10.12
C CYS A 56 -10.21 -1.61 10.08
N PRO A 57 -9.43 -2.22 9.16
CA PRO A 57 -9.31 -3.67 9.07
C PRO A 57 -8.65 -4.32 10.30
N VAL A 58 -7.88 -3.57 11.11
CA VAL A 58 -7.23 -4.12 12.32
C VAL A 58 -8.21 -4.28 13.48
N CYS A 59 -9.01 -3.24 13.75
CA CYS A 59 -9.83 -3.17 14.97
C CYS A 59 -11.33 -3.16 14.70
N GLY A 60 -11.75 -3.10 13.44
CA GLY A 60 -13.15 -3.03 13.00
C GLY A 60 -13.85 -1.71 13.30
N ARG A 61 -13.18 -0.72 13.92
CA ARG A 61 -13.78 0.58 14.24
C ARG A 61 -13.89 1.47 13.00
N THR A 62 -14.95 2.28 12.93
CA THR A 62 -15.10 3.29 11.88
C THR A 62 -14.00 4.34 11.98
N MET A 63 -13.35 4.63 10.85
CA MET A 63 -12.37 5.69 10.69
C MET A 63 -13.07 7.02 10.40
N ASN A 64 -12.59 8.10 11.00
CA ASN A 64 -13.09 9.45 10.76
C ASN A 64 -12.22 10.18 9.74
N TYR A 65 -12.64 10.21 8.47
CA TYR A 65 -11.89 10.86 7.39
C TYR A 65 -11.85 12.39 7.49
N ASN A 66 -12.68 12.97 8.36
CA ASN A 66 -12.75 14.42 8.59
C ASN A 66 -12.09 14.82 9.92
N SER A 67 -11.52 13.88 10.67
CA SER A 67 -10.80 14.21 11.90
C SER A 67 -9.43 14.79 11.64
N HIS A 68 -8.92 15.50 12.66
CA HIS A 68 -7.53 15.94 12.70
C HIS A 68 -6.57 14.74 12.70
N TRP A 69 -5.36 14.91 12.17
CA TRP A 69 -4.36 13.84 12.01
C TRP A 69 -3.86 13.24 13.32
N GLN A 70 -4.21 13.79 14.47
CA GLN A 70 -3.88 13.26 15.81
C GLN A 70 -5.02 12.42 16.41
N ASP A 71 -6.19 12.39 15.78
CA ASP A 71 -7.32 11.60 16.26
C ASP A 71 -6.98 10.10 16.12
N PRO A 72 -7.11 9.28 17.18
CA PRO A 72 -6.93 7.83 17.12
C PRO A 72 -7.70 7.11 15.99
N ALA A 73 -8.86 7.67 15.59
CA ALA A 73 -9.71 7.19 14.51
C ALA A 73 -9.37 7.79 13.13
N HIS A 74 -8.40 8.71 13.05
CA HIS A 74 -7.94 9.27 11.78
C HIS A 74 -7.42 8.17 10.85
N PRO A 75 -7.83 8.14 9.57
CA PRO A 75 -7.30 7.19 8.60
C PRO A 75 -5.84 7.51 8.29
N SER A 76 -4.97 6.53 8.46
CA SER A 76 -3.55 6.59 8.15
C SER A 76 -3.19 5.50 7.15
N ILE A 77 -2.20 5.78 6.30
CA ILE A 77 -1.69 4.81 5.33
C ILE A 77 -0.56 4.04 6.01
N ASP A 78 -0.61 2.72 5.94
CA ASP A 78 0.47 1.85 6.38
C ASP A 78 0.90 0.89 5.27
N HIS A 79 2.15 0.48 5.34
CA HIS A 79 2.75 -0.46 4.41
C HIS A 79 2.56 -1.88 4.96
N LYS A 80 1.86 -2.73 4.19
CA LYS A 80 1.68 -4.16 4.51
C LYS A 80 3.02 -4.83 4.75
N HIS A 81 3.98 -4.55 3.86
CA HIS A 81 5.39 -4.89 4.03
C HIS A 81 6.18 -3.64 4.40
N PRO A 82 6.82 -3.62 5.59
CA PRO A 82 7.60 -2.48 6.04
C PRO A 82 8.61 -2.03 4.97
N LYS A 83 8.66 -0.71 4.74
CA LYS A 83 9.50 -0.09 3.70
C LYS A 83 10.98 -0.46 3.80
N PHE A 84 11.48 -0.73 5.02
CA PHE A 84 12.88 -1.12 5.23
C PHE A 84 13.21 -2.53 4.68
N LEU A 85 12.23 -3.44 4.62
CA LEU A 85 12.38 -4.78 4.05
C LEU A 85 12.05 -4.83 2.56
N ALA A 86 11.11 -4.00 2.11
CA ALA A 86 10.58 -4.06 0.75
C ALA A 86 10.68 -2.69 0.04
N ARG A 87 11.90 -2.18 -0.14
CA ARG A 87 12.14 -0.86 -0.76
C ARG A 87 11.55 -0.73 -2.17
N HIS A 88 11.55 -1.81 -2.95
CA HIS A 88 10.95 -1.84 -4.29
C HIS A 88 9.42 -1.72 -4.29
N LEU A 89 8.77 -1.93 -3.13
CA LEU A 89 7.32 -1.77 -2.95
C LEU A 89 6.95 -0.46 -2.25
N ALA A 90 7.90 0.45 -2.05
CA ALA A 90 7.67 1.68 -1.28
C ALA A 90 6.60 2.59 -1.91
N LEU A 91 6.50 2.59 -3.23
CA LEU A 91 5.52 3.36 -4.00
C LEU A 91 4.37 2.50 -4.53
N ASN A 92 4.44 1.17 -4.36
CA ASN A 92 3.42 0.26 -4.84
C ASN A 92 2.16 0.41 -3.98
N THR A 93 1.08 0.93 -4.57
CA THR A 93 -0.16 1.19 -3.85
C THR A 93 -0.92 -0.07 -3.42
N ASP A 94 -0.54 -1.23 -3.93
CA ASP A 94 -1.06 -2.53 -3.49
C ASP A 94 -0.35 -3.02 -2.23
N ASN A 95 0.84 -2.49 -1.94
CA ASN A 95 1.51 -2.65 -0.64
C ASN A 95 0.93 -1.71 0.43
N PHE A 96 -0.06 -0.87 0.11
CA PHE A 96 -0.69 0.02 1.08
C PHE A 96 -2.00 -0.55 1.62
N TRP A 97 -2.32 -0.16 2.83
CA TRP A 97 -3.67 -0.21 3.37
C TRP A 97 -3.99 1.07 4.14
N VAL A 98 -5.28 1.28 4.40
CA VAL A 98 -5.73 2.39 5.24
C VAL A 98 -6.26 1.79 6.55
N ILE A 99 -5.66 2.21 7.65
CA ILE A 99 -6.02 1.84 9.02
C ILE A 99 -6.12 3.07 9.90
N CYS A 100 -6.82 2.96 11.03
CA CYS A 100 -6.84 4.06 11.98
C CYS A 100 -5.43 4.32 12.56
N GLN A 101 -5.16 5.57 12.90
CA GLN A 101 -3.87 6.02 13.41
C GLN A 101 -3.42 5.23 14.65
N ALA A 102 -4.35 4.93 15.56
CA ALA A 102 -4.03 4.15 16.75
C ALA A 102 -3.47 2.77 16.41
N CYS A 103 -4.09 2.06 15.46
CA CYS A 103 -3.62 0.74 15.03
C CYS A 103 -2.30 0.83 14.27
N ASN A 104 -2.08 1.91 13.51
CA ASN A 104 -0.83 2.11 12.77
C ASN A 104 0.35 2.34 13.72
N HIS A 105 0.17 3.22 14.71
CA HIS A 105 1.16 3.43 15.76
C HIS A 105 1.43 2.16 16.57
N GLU A 106 0.40 1.36 16.86
CA GLU A 106 0.55 0.10 17.59
C GLU A 106 1.35 -0.95 16.80
N LYS A 107 1.03 -1.11 15.51
CA LYS A 107 1.76 -2.01 14.60
C LYS A 107 3.22 -1.58 14.46
N GLY A 108 3.44 -0.29 14.21
CA GLY A 108 4.76 0.27 13.92
C GLY A 108 5.47 -0.46 12.78
N ASN A 109 6.76 -0.74 12.94
CA ASN A 109 7.58 -1.40 11.92
C ASN A 109 7.46 -2.93 11.89
N LYS A 110 6.51 -3.52 12.63
CA LYS A 110 6.33 -4.98 12.63
C LYS A 110 5.84 -5.46 11.26
N THR A 111 6.37 -6.60 10.83
CA THR A 111 5.75 -7.36 9.74
C THR A 111 4.39 -7.86 10.20
N TRP A 112 3.52 -8.19 9.26
CA TRP A 112 2.20 -8.69 9.59
C TRP A 112 2.23 -9.95 10.50
N PRO A 113 3.04 -10.99 10.22
CA PRO A 113 3.15 -12.14 11.12
C PRO A 113 3.66 -11.78 12.52
N ALA A 114 4.62 -10.85 12.61
CA ALA A 114 5.14 -10.40 13.90
C ALA A 114 4.09 -9.61 14.70
N TYR A 115 3.25 -8.84 14.00
CA TYR A 115 2.16 -8.11 14.64
C TYR A 115 1.03 -9.05 15.11
N GLU A 116 0.69 -10.07 14.33
CA GLU A 116 -0.29 -11.09 14.73
C GLU A 116 0.16 -11.85 15.99
N PHE A 117 1.42 -12.31 16.02
CA PHE A 117 1.98 -12.96 17.20
C PHE A 117 1.91 -12.04 18.43
N TRP A 118 2.23 -10.76 18.24
CA TRP A 118 2.15 -9.77 19.31
C TRP A 118 0.71 -9.51 19.78
N LEU A 119 -0.28 -9.51 18.87
CA LEU A 119 -1.70 -9.38 19.22
C LEU A 119 -2.18 -10.61 20.00
N GLU A 120 -1.71 -11.80 19.63
CA GLU A 120 -2.00 -13.04 20.35
C GLU A 120 -1.48 -12.98 21.78
N ASP A 121 -0.20 -12.60 21.95
CA ASP A 121 0.45 -12.46 23.25
C ASP A 121 -0.24 -11.40 24.13
N LYS A 122 -0.55 -10.23 23.56
CA LYS A 122 -1.12 -9.10 24.31
C LYS A 122 -2.61 -9.24 24.64
N TYR A 123 -3.40 -9.73 23.69
CA TYR A 123 -4.87 -9.72 23.79
C TYR A 123 -5.49 -11.11 23.83
N GLY A 124 -4.76 -12.16 23.46
CA GLY A 124 -5.26 -13.53 23.33
C GLY A 124 -5.96 -13.80 22.01
N ILE A 125 -5.93 -15.07 21.59
CA ILE A 125 -6.48 -15.58 20.32
C ILE A 125 -8.00 -15.33 20.14
N ASN A 126 -8.73 -15.19 21.24
CA ASN A 126 -10.18 -14.95 21.23
C ASN A 126 -10.57 -13.47 21.23
N SER A 127 -9.59 -12.56 21.31
CA SER A 127 -9.87 -11.12 21.31
C SER A 127 -10.44 -10.64 20.00
N ARG A 128 -11.22 -9.56 20.07
CA ARG A 128 -11.76 -8.88 18.88
C ARG A 128 -10.64 -8.38 17.97
N GLN A 129 -9.55 -7.89 18.56
CA GLN A 129 -8.37 -7.35 17.88
C GLN A 129 -7.67 -8.44 17.08
N TYR A 130 -7.36 -9.57 17.72
CA TYR A 130 -6.73 -10.70 17.03
C TYR A 130 -7.60 -11.20 15.88
N ARG A 131 -8.89 -11.46 16.15
CA ARG A 131 -9.82 -11.96 15.12
C ARG A 131 -9.99 -10.99 13.94
N ALA A 132 -10.11 -9.69 14.21
CA ALA A 132 -10.24 -8.68 13.17
C ALA A 132 -8.96 -8.57 12.34
N ALA A 133 -7.79 -8.58 12.97
CA ALA A 133 -6.51 -8.62 12.28
C ALA A 133 -6.41 -9.85 11.37
N ILE A 134 -6.62 -11.07 11.87
CA ILE A 134 -6.54 -12.30 11.06
C ILE A 134 -7.52 -12.24 9.86
N ALA A 135 -8.75 -11.76 10.08
CA ALA A 135 -9.76 -11.66 9.02
C ALA A 135 -9.34 -10.72 7.87
N HIS A 136 -8.49 -9.73 8.16
CA HIS A 136 -8.02 -8.76 7.18
C HIS A 136 -6.51 -8.88 6.92
N ARG A 137 -5.93 -10.04 7.22
CA ARG A 137 -4.55 -10.36 6.89
C ARG A 137 -4.30 -10.05 5.40
N PRO A 138 -3.23 -9.31 5.06
CA PRO A 138 -2.83 -9.16 3.67
C PRO A 138 -2.50 -10.53 3.08
N THR A 139 -3.34 -11.05 2.18
CA THR A 139 -3.15 -12.37 1.56
C THR A 139 -2.35 -12.30 0.25
N LYS A 140 -2.05 -11.10 -0.25
CA LYS A 140 -1.33 -10.84 -1.51
C LYS A 140 -0.47 -9.59 -1.41
N ILE A 141 0.68 -9.63 -2.07
CA ILE A 141 1.47 -8.48 -2.55
C ILE A 141 1.36 -8.48 -4.07
#